data_AF-A0A2H9LUF6-F1
#
_entry.id   AF-A0A2H9LUF6-F1
#
_cell.length_a   1.000
_cell.length_b   1.000
_cell.length_c   1.000
_cell.angle_alpha   90.00
_cell.angle_beta   90.00
_cell.angle_gamma   90.00
#
_symmetry.space_group_name_H-M   'P 1'
#
loop_
_entity.id
_entity.type
_entity.pdbx_description
1 polymer ?
#
loop_
_entity_poly.entity_id
_entity_poly.type
_entity_poly.pdbx_seq_one_letter_code
_entity_poly.pdbx_strand_id
1 'polypeptide(L)'
;MEKGDLSARIDAKIREKTGLVSKKAIQAYHFFCCAADYDGRTKGMILDGDAKRYFYDITRKEILEKQGIKNLDMLDDKRKEEINEKIHGAVSRKYAHWYNLFMEKGLISAPRKPFPKCHYIMPMLLGYNPFNDLGFYIPYKSKGQKEWNGRISRDFLTPEERKRMEELGEVFKV
;
A
#
# COMPACT_ATOMS: atom_id res chain seq x y z
N MET A 1 -4.49 26.31 -0.05
CA MET A 1 -5.11 25.22 0.73
C MET A 1 -4.09 24.67 1.70
N GLU A 2 -4.33 24.83 3.00
CA GLU A 2 -3.46 24.25 4.03
C GLU A 2 -3.62 22.74 4.07
N LYS A 3 -2.51 22.00 4.18
CA LYS A 3 -2.47 20.52 4.19
C LYS A 3 -3.33 19.88 5.31
N GLY A 4 -3.66 20.64 6.36
CA GLY A 4 -4.49 20.17 7.48
C GLY A 4 -5.96 19.91 7.11
N ASP A 5 -6.52 20.69 6.18
CA ASP A 5 -7.94 20.57 5.78
C ASP A 5 -8.18 19.28 4.96
N LEU A 6 -7.24 18.92 4.08
CA LEU A 6 -7.40 17.76 3.20
C LEU A 6 -7.36 16.43 3.97
N SER A 7 -6.44 16.26 4.91
CA SER A 7 -6.34 15.02 5.69
C SER A 7 -7.58 14.77 6.54
N ALA A 8 -8.13 15.82 7.16
CA ALA A 8 -9.35 15.71 7.96
C ALA A 8 -10.56 15.33 7.10
N ARG A 9 -10.65 15.86 5.88
CA ARG A 9 -11.70 15.53 4.91
C ARG A 9 -11.61 14.08 4.44
N ILE A 10 -10.40 13.58 4.20
CA ILE A 10 -10.15 12.16 3.87
C ILE A 10 -10.61 11.26 5.01
N ASP A 11 -10.20 11.56 6.24
CA ASP A 11 -10.57 10.77 7.42
C ASP A 11 -12.09 10.74 7.63
N ALA A 12 -12.76 11.89 7.46
CA ALA A 12 -14.21 12.00 7.55
C ALA A 12 -14.92 11.15 6.48
N LYS A 13 -14.42 11.16 5.24
CA LYS A 13 -14.97 10.34 4.15
C LYS A 13 -14.76 8.85 4.35
N ILE A 14 -13.56 8.44 4.78
CA ILE A 14 -13.30 7.05 5.14
C ILE A 14 -14.28 6.61 6.23
N ARG A 15 -14.42 7.39 7.31
CA ARG A 15 -15.37 7.10 8.39
C ARG A 15 -16.79 6.94 7.87
N GLU A 16 -17.28 7.91 7.08
CA GLU A 16 -18.62 7.91 6.50
C GLU A 16 -18.88 6.65 5.65
N LYS A 17 -17.93 6.28 4.79
CA LYS A 17 -18.11 5.21 3.79
C LYS A 17 -17.79 3.81 4.29
N THR A 18 -16.97 3.68 5.33
CA THR A 18 -16.49 2.37 5.83
C THR A 18 -17.03 2.02 7.21
N GLY A 19 -17.62 2.98 7.93
CA GLY A 19 -18.04 2.80 9.33
C GLY A 19 -16.87 2.65 10.32
N LEU A 20 -15.63 2.93 9.91
CA LEU A 20 -14.47 2.91 10.80
C LEU A 20 -14.50 4.11 11.75
N VAL A 21 -14.58 3.85 13.06
CA VAL A 21 -14.75 4.89 14.08
C VAL A 21 -13.44 5.34 14.73
N SER A 22 -12.43 4.46 14.82
CA SER A 22 -11.18 4.78 15.49
C SER A 22 -10.21 5.48 14.55
N LYS A 23 -9.51 6.51 15.03
CA LYS A 23 -8.49 7.22 14.23
C LYS A 23 -7.39 6.26 13.74
N LYS A 24 -7.01 5.29 14.56
CA LYS A 24 -6.03 4.24 14.20
C LYS A 24 -6.54 3.35 13.07
N ALA A 25 -7.82 2.98 13.10
CA ALA A 25 -8.41 2.15 12.05
C ALA A 25 -8.52 2.91 10.72
N ILE A 26 -8.94 4.18 10.76
CA ILE A 26 -9.01 5.05 9.58
C ILE A 26 -7.60 5.20 8.96
N GLN A 27 -6.60 5.50 9.78
CA GLN A 27 -5.22 5.63 9.33
C GLN A 27 -4.66 4.32 8.75
N ALA A 28 -4.92 3.19 9.41
CA ALA A 28 -4.51 1.89 8.90
C ALA A 28 -5.19 1.58 7.55
N TYR A 29 -6.49 1.85 7.43
CA TYR A 29 -7.22 1.63 6.18
C TYR A 29 -6.70 2.51 5.05
N HIS A 30 -6.34 3.76 5.36
CA HIS A 30 -5.68 4.65 4.42
C HIS A 30 -4.36 4.06 3.87
N PHE A 31 -3.55 3.38 4.71
CA PHE A 31 -2.34 2.70 4.21
C PHE A 31 -2.65 1.58 3.22
N PHE A 32 -3.69 0.79 3.45
CA PHE A 32 -4.14 -0.22 2.48
C PHE A 32 -4.65 0.43 1.19
N CYS A 33 -5.37 1.56 1.28
CA CYS A 33 -5.82 2.30 0.11
C CYS A 33 -4.65 2.87 -0.71
N CYS A 34 -3.60 3.37 -0.06
CA CYS A 34 -2.38 3.87 -0.70
C CYS A 34 -1.56 2.75 -1.36
N ALA A 35 -1.61 1.54 -0.80
CA ALA A 35 -0.87 0.39 -1.29
C ALA A 35 -1.62 -0.40 -2.38
N ALA A 36 -2.87 -0.04 -2.66
CA ALA A 36 -3.61 -0.66 -3.74
C ALA A 36 -3.14 -0.13 -5.10
N ASP A 37 -2.87 -1.06 -6.02
CA ASP A 37 -2.64 -0.78 -7.42
C ASP A 37 -3.96 -0.43 -8.08
N TYR A 38 -3.91 0.57 -8.94
CA TYR A 38 -5.05 1.20 -9.58
C TYR A 38 -4.90 1.29 -11.08
N ASP A 39 -3.80 0.75 -11.63
CA ASP A 39 -3.55 0.73 -13.05
C ASP A 39 -3.96 -0.60 -13.70
N GLY A 40 -4.24 -0.55 -15.00
CA GLY A 40 -4.42 -1.73 -15.84
C GLY A 40 -5.47 -2.74 -15.35
N ARG A 41 -5.07 -4.01 -15.33
CA ARG A 41 -5.93 -5.18 -15.02
C ARG A 41 -5.92 -5.59 -13.54
N THR A 42 -5.16 -4.90 -12.70
CA THR A 42 -4.92 -5.22 -11.28
C THR A 42 -5.60 -4.23 -10.34
N LYS A 43 -6.56 -3.43 -10.83
CA LYS A 43 -7.26 -2.40 -10.05
C LYS A 43 -7.79 -2.93 -8.71
N GLY A 44 -7.37 -2.28 -7.64
CA GLY A 44 -7.64 -2.62 -6.25
C GLY A 44 -6.67 -3.61 -5.64
N MET A 45 -5.69 -4.18 -6.36
CA MET A 45 -4.77 -5.16 -5.79
C MET A 45 -3.85 -4.51 -4.77
N ILE A 46 -3.90 -4.95 -3.52
CA ILE A 46 -3.07 -4.42 -2.45
C ILE A 46 -1.67 -5.03 -2.55
N LEU A 47 -0.67 -4.17 -2.74
CA LEU A 47 0.73 -4.55 -2.71
C LEU A 47 1.17 -4.71 -1.25
N ASP A 48 1.16 -5.96 -0.78
CA ASP A 48 1.48 -6.34 0.61
C ASP A 48 2.78 -5.70 1.13
N GLY A 49 3.81 -5.60 0.28
CA GLY A 49 5.08 -4.99 0.62
C GLY A 49 4.96 -3.49 0.95
N ASP A 50 4.18 -2.77 0.15
CA ASP A 50 3.97 -1.32 0.33
C ASP A 50 3.09 -1.05 1.54
N ALA A 51 2.04 -1.85 1.72
CA ALA A 51 1.18 -1.77 2.90
C ALA A 51 2.00 -2.00 4.18
N LYS A 52 2.84 -3.05 4.22
CA LYS A 52 3.74 -3.35 5.35
C LYS A 52 4.77 -2.25 5.57
N ARG A 53 5.27 -1.59 4.51
CA ARG A 53 6.19 -0.45 4.63
C ARG A 53 5.58 0.72 5.39
N TYR A 54 4.32 1.08 5.12
CA TYR A 54 3.64 2.13 5.89
C TYR A 54 3.56 1.78 7.38
N PHE A 55 3.24 0.52 7.72
CA PHE A 55 3.26 0.06 9.11
C PHE A 55 4.67 0.04 9.71
N TYR A 56 5.68 -0.27 8.91
CA TYR A 56 7.09 -0.24 9.31
C TYR A 56 7.52 1.17 9.71
N ASP A 57 7.25 2.18 8.89
CA ASP A 57 7.68 3.55 9.15
C ASP A 57 7.09 4.09 10.46
N ILE A 58 5.78 3.88 10.69
CA ILE A 58 5.15 4.32 11.95
C ILE A 58 5.64 3.51 13.15
N THR A 59 5.83 2.20 13.00
CA THR A 59 6.20 1.32 14.11
C THR A 59 7.65 1.50 14.50
N ARG A 60 8.53 1.70 13.52
CA ARG A 60 9.93 2.09 13.73
C ARG A 60 9.98 3.37 14.54
N LYS A 61 9.27 4.42 14.13
CA LYS A 61 9.24 5.69 14.86
C LYS A 61 8.78 5.51 16.31
N GLU A 62 7.66 4.82 16.53
CA GLU A 62 7.13 4.54 17.87
C GLU A 62 8.11 3.78 18.76
N ILE A 63 8.80 2.77 18.22
CA ILE A 63 9.74 1.95 18.99
C ILE A 63 11.01 2.72 19.33
N LEU A 64 11.56 3.47 18.37
CA LEU A 64 12.75 4.28 18.60
C LEU A 64 12.49 5.37 19.64
N GLU A 65 11.35 6.06 19.53
CA GLU A 65 10.93 7.09 20.50
C GLU A 65 10.77 6.52 21.90
N LYS A 66 10.08 5.37 22.04
CA LYS A 66 9.93 4.68 23.33
C LYS A 66 11.25 4.24 23.95
N GLN A 67 12.26 3.95 23.15
CA GLN A 67 13.59 3.56 23.62
C GLN A 67 14.56 4.75 23.77
N GLY A 68 14.11 5.98 23.49
CA GLY A 68 14.97 7.17 23.54
C GLY A 68 16.05 7.20 22.45
N ILE A 69 15.85 6.48 21.36
CA ILE A 69 16.84 6.32 20.28
C ILE A 69 16.54 7.32 19.17
N LYS A 70 17.48 8.23 18.90
CA LYS A 70 17.34 9.23 17.83
C LYS A 70 17.66 8.67 16.45
N ASN A 71 18.70 7.85 16.35
CA ASN A 71 19.09 7.21 15.10
C ASN A 71 19.54 5.76 15.38
N LEU A 72 19.03 4.82 14.58
CA LEU A 72 19.43 3.41 14.57
C LEU A 72 20.91 3.25 14.22
N ASP A 73 21.45 4.11 13.35
CA ASP A 73 22.83 3.98 12.86
C ASP A 73 23.88 4.18 13.96
N MET A 74 23.51 4.85 15.05
CA MET A 74 24.37 5.13 16.21
C MET A 74 24.53 3.94 17.16
N LEU A 75 23.83 2.84 16.91
CA LEU A 75 23.87 1.65 17.74
C LEU A 75 24.91 0.66 17.22
N ASP A 76 25.40 -0.21 18.09
CA ASP A 76 26.16 -1.39 17.68
C ASP A 76 25.28 -2.37 16.89
N ASP A 77 25.92 -3.25 16.12
CA ASP A 77 25.23 -4.15 15.19
C ASP A 77 24.25 -5.10 15.90
N LYS A 78 24.62 -5.60 17.08
CA LYS A 78 23.76 -6.47 17.88
C LYS A 78 22.48 -5.74 18.30
N ARG A 79 22.61 -4.52 18.80
CA ARG A 79 21.46 -3.73 19.26
C ARG A 79 20.61 -3.24 18.09
N LYS A 80 21.20 -2.98 16.92
CA LYS A 80 20.46 -2.73 15.67
C LYS A 80 19.60 -3.92 15.30
N GLU A 81 20.17 -5.12 15.30
CA GLU A 81 19.48 -6.36 14.99
C GLU A 81 18.30 -6.59 15.94
N GLU A 82 18.52 -6.51 17.26
CA GLU A 82 17.47 -6.66 18.27
C GLU A 82 16.31 -5.67 18.09
N ILE A 83 16.60 -4.42 17.72
CA ILE A 83 15.55 -3.42 17.46
C ILE A 83 14.82 -3.69 16.16
N ASN A 84 15.55 -4.08 15.10
CA ASN A 84 14.94 -4.42 13.82
C ASN A 84 14.00 -5.62 13.98
N GLU A 85 14.39 -6.67 14.70
CA GLU A 85 13.52 -7.81 15.01
C GLU A 85 12.26 -7.37 15.76
N LYS A 86 12.39 -6.50 16.77
CA LYS A 86 11.24 -5.93 17.49
C LYS A 86 10.31 -5.16 16.56
N ILE A 87 10.86 -4.36 15.65
CA ILE A 87 10.09 -3.61 14.65
C ILE A 87 9.36 -4.59 13.73
N HIS A 88 10.06 -5.54 13.11
CA HIS A 88 9.46 -6.52 12.19
C HIS A 88 8.35 -7.33 12.87
N GLY A 89 8.58 -7.83 14.09
CA GLY A 89 7.57 -8.54 14.85
C GLY A 89 6.33 -7.69 15.15
N ALA A 90 6.52 -6.41 15.52
CA ALA A 90 5.41 -5.50 15.78
C ALA A 90 4.65 -5.12 14.50
N VAL A 91 5.35 -4.93 13.37
CA VAL A 91 4.75 -4.66 12.06
C VAL A 91 3.87 -5.82 11.63
N SER A 92 4.38 -7.06 11.69
CA SER A 92 3.63 -8.26 11.32
C SER A 92 2.34 -8.40 12.13
N ARG A 93 2.38 -8.16 13.45
CA ARG A 93 1.20 -8.19 14.31
C ARG A 93 0.20 -7.08 13.98
N LYS A 94 0.66 -5.84 13.79
CA LYS A 94 -0.22 -4.72 13.43
C LYS A 94 -0.86 -4.93 12.06
N TYR A 95 -0.07 -5.35 11.07
CA TYR A 95 -0.57 -5.65 9.72
C TYR A 95 -1.66 -6.72 9.78
N ALA A 96 -1.38 -7.86 10.42
CA ALA A 96 -2.34 -8.97 10.54
C ALA A 96 -3.63 -8.54 11.26
N HIS A 97 -3.51 -7.77 12.34
CA HIS A 97 -4.67 -7.26 13.08
C HIS A 97 -5.58 -6.41 12.19
N TRP A 98 -5.02 -5.42 11.48
CA TRP A 98 -5.82 -4.54 10.62
C TRP A 98 -6.33 -5.25 9.37
N TYR A 99 -5.51 -6.12 8.78
CA TYR A 99 -5.90 -6.94 7.64
C TYR A 99 -7.15 -7.78 7.96
N ASN A 100 -7.13 -8.51 9.08
CA ASN A 100 -8.28 -9.32 9.53
C ASN A 100 -9.52 -8.46 9.80
N LEU A 101 -9.36 -7.33 10.51
CA LEU A 101 -10.47 -6.41 10.76
C LEU A 101 -11.11 -5.91 9.46
N PHE A 102 -10.30 -5.55 8.47
CA PHE A 102 -10.80 -5.04 7.19
C PHE A 102 -11.39 -6.12 6.30
N MET A 103 -10.90 -7.36 6.39
CA MET A 103 -11.57 -8.51 5.77
C MET A 103 -12.94 -8.78 6.38
N GLU A 104 -13.04 -8.82 7.72
CA GLU A 104 -14.32 -9.02 8.43
C GLU A 104 -15.35 -7.93 8.09
N LYS A 105 -14.88 -6.70 7.84
CA LYS A 105 -15.71 -5.57 7.41
C LYS A 105 -16.00 -5.53 5.91
N GLY A 106 -15.51 -6.51 5.13
CA GLY A 106 -15.71 -6.55 3.67
C GLY A 106 -15.00 -5.42 2.92
N LEU A 107 -14.04 -4.73 3.55
CA LEU A 107 -13.29 -3.65 2.94
C LEU A 107 -12.10 -4.15 2.12
N ILE A 108 -11.59 -5.33 2.47
CA ILE A 108 -10.48 -6.02 1.81
C ILE A 108 -10.87 -7.48 1.57
N SER A 109 -10.44 -8.07 0.47
CA SER A 109 -10.66 -9.49 0.18
C SER A 109 -9.64 -10.38 0.88
N ALA A 110 -10.02 -11.63 1.10
CA ALA A 110 -9.04 -12.70 1.25
C ALA A 110 -8.08 -12.74 0.05
N PRO A 111 -6.84 -13.23 0.21
CA PRO A 111 -5.87 -13.26 -0.87
C PRO A 111 -6.38 -14.15 -2.00
N ARG A 112 -6.35 -13.65 -3.23
CA ARG A 112 -6.81 -14.39 -4.41
C ARG A 112 -5.98 -14.03 -5.63
N LYS A 113 -6.08 -14.86 -6.67
CA LYS A 113 -5.54 -14.49 -7.99
C LYS A 113 -6.45 -13.41 -8.59
N PRO A 114 -5.93 -12.23 -8.96
CA PRO A 114 -6.74 -11.18 -9.56
C PRO A 114 -7.27 -11.56 -10.95
N PHE A 115 -6.53 -12.40 -11.69
CA PHE A 115 -6.93 -12.96 -12.99
C PHE A 115 -6.24 -14.31 -13.24
N PRO A 116 -6.74 -15.15 -14.17
CA PRO A 116 -6.28 -16.53 -14.33
C PRO A 116 -4.77 -16.72 -14.60
N LYS A 117 -4.14 -15.76 -15.31
CA LYS A 117 -2.70 -15.79 -15.64
C LYS A 117 -1.80 -15.14 -14.57
N CYS A 118 -2.36 -14.64 -13.47
CA CYS A 118 -1.56 -14.04 -12.40
C CYS A 118 -0.93 -15.13 -11.53
N HIS A 119 0.38 -15.05 -11.32
CA HIS A 119 1.11 -15.94 -10.41
C HIS A 119 1.09 -15.45 -8.95
N TYR A 120 0.70 -14.19 -8.73
CA TYR A 120 0.65 -13.59 -7.39
C TYR A 120 -0.74 -13.79 -6.77
N ILE A 121 -0.76 -14.18 -5.50
CA ILE A 121 -1.97 -14.26 -4.68
C ILE A 121 -1.92 -13.07 -3.73
N MET A 122 -2.80 -12.10 -3.95
CA MET A 122 -2.80 -10.82 -3.23
C MET A 122 -4.21 -10.47 -2.77
N PRO A 123 -4.35 -9.72 -1.66
CA PRO A 123 -5.63 -9.16 -1.28
C PRO A 123 -6.05 -8.03 -2.22
N MET A 124 -7.36 -7.80 -2.32
CA MET A 124 -7.96 -6.73 -3.11
C MET A 124 -8.66 -5.75 -2.18
N LEU A 125 -8.53 -4.45 -2.42
CA LEU A 125 -9.40 -3.44 -1.87
C LEU A 125 -10.79 -3.60 -2.49
N LEU A 126 -11.79 -3.87 -1.66
CA LEU A 126 -13.19 -4.03 -2.05
C LEU A 126 -14.05 -2.83 -1.62
N GLY A 127 -13.64 -2.18 -0.54
CA GLY A 127 -14.34 -1.04 0.04
C GLY A 127 -14.03 0.29 -0.64
N TYR A 128 -14.49 1.35 0.02
CA TYR A 128 -14.29 2.73 -0.44
C TYR A 128 -12.81 3.11 -0.52
N ASN A 129 -12.41 3.70 -1.65
CA ASN A 129 -11.10 4.31 -1.80
C ASN A 129 -11.21 5.85 -1.78
N PRO A 130 -10.61 6.56 -0.80
CA PRO A 130 -10.64 8.02 -0.74
C PRO A 130 -9.99 8.70 -1.97
N PHE A 131 -9.07 8.04 -2.66
CA PHE A 131 -8.42 8.63 -3.85
C PHE A 131 -9.33 8.71 -5.08
N ASN A 132 -10.42 7.93 -5.10
CA ASN A 132 -11.42 8.02 -6.18
C ASN A 132 -12.22 9.32 -6.12
N ASP A 133 -12.44 9.86 -4.91
CA ASP A 133 -13.29 11.04 -4.69
C ASP A 133 -12.55 12.37 -4.82
N LEU A 134 -11.22 12.36 -4.81
CA LEU A 134 -10.42 13.57 -4.67
C LEU A 134 -9.82 14.10 -5.97
N GLY A 135 -10.16 13.54 -7.14
CA GLY A 135 -9.59 13.96 -8.43
C GLY A 135 -8.07 13.76 -8.55
N PHE A 136 -7.39 13.19 -7.54
CA PHE A 136 -5.94 12.97 -7.45
C PHE A 136 -5.43 11.81 -8.32
N TYR A 137 -6.28 11.18 -9.12
CA TYR A 137 -5.91 9.98 -9.88
C TYR A 137 -4.87 10.25 -10.97
N ILE A 138 -4.69 11.50 -11.40
CA ILE A 138 -3.80 11.83 -12.53
C ILE A 138 -2.31 11.88 -12.13
N PRO A 139 -1.88 12.56 -11.04
CA PRO A 139 -0.46 12.66 -10.70
C PRO A 139 0.14 11.38 -10.07
N TYR A 140 -0.63 10.62 -9.28
CA TYR A 140 -0.14 9.40 -8.61
C TYR A 140 0.11 8.24 -9.61
N LYS A 141 -0.63 8.21 -10.73
CA LYS A 141 -0.43 7.29 -11.86
C LYS A 141 1.00 7.33 -12.40
N SER A 142 1.60 8.52 -12.46
CA SER A 142 2.96 8.72 -13.00
C SER A 142 4.09 8.17 -12.13
N LYS A 143 3.90 8.08 -10.80
CA LYS A 143 4.92 7.56 -9.88
C LYS A 143 4.86 6.03 -9.77
N GLY A 144 3.66 5.47 -9.63
CA GLY A 144 3.46 4.02 -9.62
C GLY A 144 3.91 3.36 -10.93
N GLN A 145 3.60 3.97 -12.09
CA GLN A 145 4.10 3.51 -13.39
C GLN A 145 5.64 3.54 -13.47
N LYS A 146 6.30 4.59 -12.96
CA LYS A 146 7.78 4.66 -12.98
C LYS A 146 8.45 3.61 -12.08
N GLU A 147 7.85 3.27 -10.94
CA GLU A 147 8.38 2.24 -10.03
C GLU A 147 8.07 0.80 -10.51
N TRP A 148 6.95 0.62 -11.24
CA TRP A 148 6.52 -0.70 -11.74
C TRP A 148 7.07 -1.05 -13.13
N ASN A 149 7.32 -0.07 -14.01
CA ASN A 149 7.92 -0.29 -15.33
C ASN A 149 9.35 -0.86 -15.28
N GLY A 150 9.97 -0.93 -14.10
CA GLY A 150 11.22 -1.66 -13.88
C GLY A 150 11.06 -3.13 -13.46
N ARG A 151 9.83 -3.64 -13.28
CA ARG A 151 9.56 -4.95 -12.65
C ARG A 151 8.68 -5.92 -13.43
N ILE A 152 7.97 -5.50 -14.49
CA ILE A 152 7.39 -6.45 -15.45
C ILE A 152 8.43 -6.78 -16.51
N SER A 153 9.00 -7.99 -16.47
CA SER A 153 9.81 -8.47 -17.59
C SER A 153 8.96 -8.53 -18.86
N ARG A 154 9.53 -8.10 -20.00
CA ARG A 154 8.94 -8.22 -21.34
C ARG A 154 8.52 -9.65 -21.69
N ASP A 155 9.04 -10.64 -20.95
CA ASP A 155 8.79 -12.07 -21.13
C ASP A 155 7.40 -12.51 -20.66
N PHE A 156 6.68 -11.67 -19.89
CA PHE A 156 5.33 -12.00 -19.37
C PHE A 156 4.17 -11.49 -20.23
N LEU A 157 4.46 -10.78 -21.33
CA LEU A 157 3.44 -10.25 -22.24
C LEU A 157 3.35 -11.13 -23.49
N THR A 158 2.14 -11.47 -23.92
CA THR A 158 1.97 -12.09 -25.25
C THR A 158 2.35 -11.11 -26.36
N PRO A 159 2.66 -11.57 -27.57
CA PRO A 159 2.99 -10.68 -28.70
C PRO A 159 1.91 -9.61 -28.97
N GLU A 160 0.64 -9.95 -28.81
CA GLU A 160 -0.49 -9.05 -28.99
C GLU A 160 -0.60 -8.01 -27.87
N GLU A 161 -0.33 -8.41 -26.62
CA GLU A 161 -0.33 -7.51 -25.47
C GLU A 161 0.85 -6.54 -25.53
N ARG A 162 2.01 -7.01 -26.01
CA ARG A 162 3.18 -6.18 -26.27
C ARG A 162 2.90 -5.13 -27.34
N LYS A 163 2.34 -5.54 -28.49
CA LYS A 163 2.00 -4.64 -29.59
C LYS A 163 1.00 -3.56 -29.15
N ARG A 164 -0.02 -3.94 -28.36
CA ARG A 164 -1.01 -3.00 -27.83
C ARG A 164 -0.41 -1.99 -26.86
N MET A 165 0.55 -2.41 -26.03
CA MET A 165 1.24 -1.49 -25.10
C MET A 165 2.26 -0.57 -25.81
N GLU A 166 2.87 -1.04 -26.90
CA GLU A 166 3.70 -0.20 -27.79
C GLU A 166 2.86 0.86 -28.51
N GLU A 167 1.67 0.49 -29.01
CA GLU A 167 0.73 1.41 -29.66
C GLU A 167 0.15 2.48 -28.71
N LEU A 168 0.03 2.16 -27.43
CA LEU A 168 -0.43 3.09 -26.38
C LEU A 168 0.69 4.00 -25.84
N GLY A 169 1.94 3.82 -26.29
CA GLY A 169 3.09 4.59 -25.81
C GLY A 169 3.54 4.24 -24.38
N GLU A 170 3.10 3.09 -23.86
CA GLU A 170 3.41 2.62 -22.49
C GLU A 170 4.62 1.67 -22.43
N VAL A 171 5.27 1.40 -23.58
CA VAL A 171 6.58 0.74 -23.64
C VAL A 171 7.58 1.73 -24.23
N PHE A 172 8.54 2.17 -23.42
CA PHE A 172 9.70 2.89 -23.96
C PHE A 172 10.56 1.91 -24.77
N LYS A 173 10.90 2.30 -26.00
CA LYS A 173 12.08 1.76 -26.68
C LYS A 173 13.29 2.12 -25.81
N VAL A 174 14.09 1.11 -25.47
CA VAL A 174 15.47 1.35 -25.07
C VAL A 174 16.21 1.88 -26.29
#